data_AF-A0A950ZAL4-F1
#
_entry.id   AF-A0A950ZAL4-F1
#
_cell.length_a   1.000
_cell.length_b   1.000
_cell.length_c   1.000
_cell.angle_alpha   90.00
_cell.angle_beta   90.00
_cell.angle_gamma   90.00
#
_symmetry.space_group_name_H-M   'P 1'
#
loop_
_entity.id
_entity.type
_entity.pdbx_description
1 polymer ?
#
loop_
_entity_poly.entity_id
_entity_poly.type
_entity_poly.pdbx_seq_one_letter_code
_entity_poly.pdbx_strand_id
1 'polypeptide(L)'
;MASSSIRLLAACAVVGLLPFLAAADDSGSRWIDVEFSRDSPVLPVSFSLGPGSTAGVRGTSMAFELHASLLLRNTGTKPLSGLTLRVEAK
;
A
#
# COMPACT_ATOMS: atom_id res chain seq x y z
N MET A 1 -20.97 54.99 -3.86
CA MET A 1 -21.20 54.57 -5.26
C MET A 1 -19.96 53.85 -5.77
N ALA A 2 -20.15 52.57 -6.11
CA ALA A 2 -19.34 51.66 -6.95
C ALA A 2 -17.80 51.66 -6.77
N SER A 3 -17.20 50.69 -6.07
CA SER A 3 -16.97 49.28 -6.48
C SER A 3 -16.17 49.15 -7.78
N SER A 4 -14.83 49.16 -7.68
CA SER A 4 -13.94 48.78 -8.78
C SER A 4 -13.60 47.30 -8.66
N SER A 5 -14.32 46.52 -9.46
CA SER A 5 -14.33 45.06 -9.53
C SER A 5 -13.26 44.55 -10.49
N ILE A 6 -12.03 44.32 -10.02
CA ILE A 6 -11.00 43.59 -10.80
C ILE A 6 -10.16 42.73 -9.85
N ARG A 7 -10.77 41.67 -9.29
CA ARG A 7 -10.06 40.51 -8.73
C ARG A 7 -10.92 39.25 -8.90
N LEU A 8 -11.32 38.98 -10.13
CA LEU A 8 -11.87 37.68 -10.51
C LEU A 8 -10.87 37.00 -11.44
N LEU A 9 -10.63 35.71 -11.20
CA LEU A 9 -10.06 34.72 -12.13
C LEU A 9 -8.54 34.73 -12.33
N ALA A 10 -7.76 34.26 -11.34
CA ALA A 10 -6.42 33.75 -11.64
C ALA A 10 -5.79 32.79 -10.60
N ALA A 11 -6.54 32.15 -9.71
CA ALA A 11 -5.91 31.25 -8.71
C ALA A 11 -6.74 30.02 -8.32
N CYS A 12 -7.66 29.57 -9.17
CA CYS A 12 -8.39 28.30 -8.98
C CYS A 12 -7.73 27.09 -9.65
N ALA A 13 -6.46 27.18 -10.08
CA ALA A 13 -5.78 26.11 -10.82
C ALA A 13 -4.69 25.38 -9.99
N VAL A 14 -4.88 25.22 -8.67
CA VAL A 14 -3.87 24.59 -7.79
C VAL A 14 -4.36 23.29 -7.11
N VAL A 15 -5.62 22.89 -7.26
CA VAL A 15 -6.16 21.77 -6.49
C VAL A 15 -6.85 20.76 -7.39
N GLY A 16 -6.07 19.88 -8.02
CA GLY A 16 -6.68 18.76 -8.74
C GLY A 16 -5.80 18.11 -9.78
N LEU A 17 -4.63 17.60 -9.40
CA LEU A 17 -4.09 16.37 -9.97
C LEU A 17 -2.87 15.95 -9.14
N LEU A 18 -2.85 14.69 -8.71
CA LEU A 18 -1.74 13.95 -8.09
C LEU A 18 -1.58 14.08 -6.56
N PRO A 19 -2.24 13.18 -5.81
CA PRO A 19 -1.56 12.45 -4.77
C PRO A 19 -1.60 10.97 -5.16
N PHE A 20 -0.79 10.56 -6.13
CA PHE A 20 -0.66 9.14 -6.50
C PHE A 20 0.78 8.63 -6.49
N LEU A 21 1.74 9.41 -5.98
CA LEU A 21 3.09 8.93 -5.74
C LEU A 21 3.47 9.13 -4.28
N ALA A 22 3.05 8.19 -3.47
CA ALA A 22 3.74 7.85 -2.23
C ALA A 22 3.82 6.32 -2.15
N ALA A 23 4.49 5.71 -3.12
CA ALA A 23 5.11 4.41 -2.88
C ALA A 23 6.34 4.71 -2.03
N ALA A 24 6.23 4.48 -0.73
CA ALA A 24 7.40 4.41 0.14
C ALA A 24 8.22 3.20 -0.33
N ASP A 25 9.26 3.47 -1.12
CA ASP A 25 10.29 2.50 -1.48
C ASP A 25 11.22 2.37 -0.28
N ASP A 26 10.83 1.51 0.67
CA ASP A 26 11.70 1.06 1.74
C ASP A 26 12.63 -0.01 1.15
N SER A 27 13.69 0.45 0.48
CA SER A 27 14.68 -0.38 -0.23
C SER A 27 15.63 -1.14 0.73
N GLY A 28 15.10 -1.69 1.82
CA GLY A 28 15.69 -2.86 2.46
C GLY A 28 15.41 -4.09 1.60
N SER A 29 16.33 -5.05 1.54
CA SER A 29 16.13 -6.31 0.81
C SER A 29 14.77 -6.93 1.17
N ARG A 30 13.78 -6.76 0.30
CA ARG A 30 12.39 -7.16 0.57
C ARG A 30 12.30 -8.67 0.44
N TRP A 31 12.35 -9.37 1.58
CA TRP A 31 12.30 -10.84 1.63
C TRP A 31 10.93 -11.43 1.26
N ILE A 32 9.88 -10.60 1.28
CA ILE A 32 8.51 -11.01 1.00
C ILE A 32 7.90 -10.06 -0.02
N ASP A 33 7.54 -10.59 -1.17
CA ASP A 33 6.69 -9.90 -2.13
C ASP A 33 5.20 -10.21 -1.86
N VAL A 34 4.35 -9.23 -2.12
CA VAL A 34 2.90 -9.31 -1.91
C VAL A 34 2.24 -8.91 -3.21
N GLU A 35 1.57 -9.86 -3.84
CA GLU A 35 0.90 -9.70 -5.12
C GLU A 35 -0.62 -9.78 -4.95
N PHE A 36 -1.33 -8.96 -5.71
CA PHE A 36 -2.80 -8.99 -5.79
C PHE A 36 -3.22 -9.22 -7.23
N SER A 37 -4.34 -9.93 -7.41
CA SER A 37 -4.96 -10.05 -8.73
C SER A 37 -5.32 -8.67 -9.28
N ARG A 38 -5.15 -8.46 -10.58
CA ARG A 38 -5.44 -7.17 -11.24
C ARG A 38 -6.89 -6.74 -11.11
N ASP A 39 -7.80 -7.70 -11.00
CA ASP A 39 -9.25 -7.47 -10.85
C ASP A 39 -9.70 -7.53 -9.38
N SER A 40 -8.76 -7.51 -8.43
CA SER A 40 -9.08 -7.55 -7.00
C SER A 40 -9.82 -6.26 -6.59
N PRO A 41 -10.98 -6.35 -5.90
CA PRO A 41 -11.68 -5.19 -5.35
C PRO A 41 -11.00 -4.63 -4.08
N VAL A 42 -9.70 -4.92 -3.91
CA VAL A 42 -8.93 -4.61 -2.72
C VAL A 42 -7.61 -3.99 -3.14
N LEU A 43 -7.30 -2.82 -2.60
CA LEU A 43 -6.03 -2.14 -2.81
C LEU A 43 -5.12 -2.27 -1.57
N PRO A 44 -3.83 -2.56 -1.74
CA PRO A 44 -2.87 -2.48 -0.64
C PRO A 44 -2.67 -1.02 -0.23
N VAL A 45 -2.78 -0.75 1.06
CA VAL A 45 -2.51 0.58 1.64
C VAL A 45 -1.10 0.60 2.23
N SER A 46 -0.75 -0.41 3.01
CA SER A 46 0.59 -0.55 3.56
C SER A 46 0.90 -2.02 3.86
N PHE A 47 2.18 -2.35 3.79
CA PHE A 47 2.74 -3.61 4.24
C PHE A 47 3.92 -3.28 5.17
N SER A 48 4.03 -4.01 6.28
CA SER A 48 5.19 -3.90 7.15
C SER A 48 5.59 -5.24 7.72
N LEU A 49 6.90 -5.41 7.89
CA LEU A 49 7.48 -6.46 8.71
C LEU A 49 7.68 -5.89 10.12
N GLY A 50 6.98 -6.48 11.08
CA GLY A 50 7.10 -6.15 12.48
C GLY A 50 8.47 -6.54 13.05
N PRO A 51 8.88 -5.85 14.14
CA PRO A 51 10.07 -6.22 14.88
C PRO A 51 9.95 -7.67 15.36
N GLY A 52 11.03 -8.44 15.21
CA GLY A 52 11.02 -9.89 15.50
C GLY A 52 10.86 -10.79 14.28
N SER A 53 10.70 -10.23 13.07
CA SER A 53 10.84 -11.04 11.86
C SER A 53 12.30 -11.51 11.71
N THR A 54 12.53 -12.82 11.76
CA THR A 54 13.87 -13.41 11.67
C THR A 54 13.94 -14.49 10.60
N ALA A 55 15.11 -14.63 10.00
CA ALA A 55 15.45 -15.74 9.13
C ALA A 55 16.74 -16.39 9.66
N GLY A 56 16.75 -17.71 9.75
CA GLY A 56 17.90 -18.45 10.25
C GLY A 56 18.05 -19.79 9.56
N VAL A 57 19.29 -20.24 9.42
CA VAL A 57 19.59 -21.59 8.91
C VAL A 57 19.44 -22.59 10.06
N ARG A 58 18.72 -23.68 9.81
CA ARG A 58 18.59 -24.84 10.70
C ARG A 58 19.03 -26.10 9.96
N GLY A 59 20.31 -26.43 10.07
CA GLY A 59 20.91 -27.57 9.36
C GLY A 59 20.90 -27.33 7.85
N THR A 60 20.17 -28.18 7.11
CA THR A 60 19.98 -28.04 5.65
C THR A 60 18.74 -27.22 5.26
N SER A 61 18.02 -26.68 6.24
CA SER A 61 16.76 -25.95 6.03
C SER A 61 16.88 -24.49 6.47
N MET A 62 15.99 -23.63 6.00
CA MET A 62 15.79 -22.28 6.56
C MET A 62 14.53 -22.24 7.42
N ALA A 63 14.61 -21.54 8.54
CA ALA A 63 13.48 -21.22 9.41
C ALA A 63 13.22 -19.72 9.32
N PHE A 64 11.96 -19.36 9.07
CA PHE A 64 11.49 -17.99 8.99
C PHE A 64 10.44 -17.77 10.06
N GLU A 65 10.65 -16.76 10.90
CA GLU A 65 9.65 -16.24 11.80
C GLU A 65 9.24 -14.88 11.26
N LEU A 66 7.99 -14.75 10.83
CA LEU A 66 7.52 -13.59 10.08
C LEU A 66 6.39 -12.93 10.84
N HIS A 67 6.65 -11.73 11.34
CA HIS A 67 5.63 -10.85 11.87
C HIS A 67 5.31 -9.86 10.77
N ALA A 68 4.17 -10.02 10.09
CA ALA A 68 3.78 -9.13 9.01
C ALA A 68 2.41 -8.50 9.29
N SER A 69 2.26 -7.23 8.91
CA SER A 69 0.97 -6.56 8.89
C SER A 69 0.69 -6.02 7.49
N LEU A 70 -0.57 -6.17 7.06
CA LEU A 70 -1.02 -5.76 5.73
C LEU A 70 -2.34 -5.01 5.89
N LEU A 71 -2.33 -3.72 5.59
CA LEU A 71 -3.52 -2.89 5.59
C LEU A 71 -4.11 -2.85 4.19
N LEU A 72 -5.38 -3.22 4.10
CA LEU A 72 -6.11 -3.35 2.85
C LEU A 72 -7.32 -2.41 2.84
N ARG A 73 -7.57 -1.79 1.68
CA ARG A 73 -8.77 -0.99 1.45
C ARG A 73 -9.69 -1.72 0.49
N ASN A 74 -10.92 -1.97 0.91
CA ASN A 74 -11.97 -2.41 0.01
C ASN A 74 -12.40 -1.24 -0.89
N THR A 75 -12.26 -1.41 -2.20
CA THR A 75 -12.71 -0.46 -3.22
C THR A 75 -13.96 -0.94 -3.96
N GLY A 76 -14.40 -2.17 -3.70
CA GLY A 76 -15.63 -2.72 -4.25
C GLY A 76 -16.89 -2.19 -3.58
N THR A 77 -18.03 -2.47 -4.21
CA THR A 77 -19.37 -2.13 -3.71
C THR A 77 -19.93 -3.17 -2.74
N LYS A 78 -19.23 -4.29 -2.54
CA LYS A 78 -19.63 -5.40 -1.68
C LYS A 78 -18.71 -5.50 -0.47
N PRO A 79 -19.21 -5.92 0.70
CA PRO A 79 -18.36 -6.21 1.85
C PRO A 79 -17.42 -7.39 1.55
N LEU A 80 -16.24 -7.36 2.14
CA LEU A 80 -15.29 -8.48 2.07
C LEU A 80 -15.80 -9.61 2.98
N SER A 81 -15.95 -10.80 2.41
CA SER A 81 -16.42 -11.99 3.14
C SER A 81 -15.30 -12.91 3.59
N GLY A 82 -14.06 -12.68 3.15
CA GLY A 82 -12.90 -13.49 3.53
C GLY A 82 -11.60 -12.99 2.90
N LEU A 83 -10.48 -13.46 3.46
CA LEU A 83 -9.13 -13.24 2.94
C LEU A 83 -8.42 -14.59 2.89
N THR A 84 -7.83 -14.93 1.74
CA THR A 84 -7.00 -16.13 1.58
C THR A 84 -5.56 -15.70 1.36
N LEU A 85 -4.64 -16.28 2.13
CA LEU A 85 -3.20 -16.05 2.01
C LEU A 85 -2.56 -17.30 1.41
N ARG A 86 -1.80 -17.10 0.33
CA ARG A 86 -0.99 -18.16 -0.30
C ARG A 86 0.47 -17.78 -0.16
N VAL A 87 1.26 -18.69 0.40
CA VAL A 87 2.71 -18.52 0.59
C VAL A 87 3.43 -19.42 -0.40
N GLU A 88 4.34 -18.85 -1.17
CA GLU A 88 5.20 -19.57 -2.11
C GLU A 88 6.65 -19.30 -1.74
N ALA A 89 7.44 -20.36 -1.58
CA ALA A 89 8.89 -20.27 -1.53
C ALA A 89 9.43 -20.41 -2.97
N LYS A 90 10.25 -19.46 -3.40
CA LYS A 90 10.91 -19.46 -4.71
C LYS A 90 12.41 -19.62 -4.55
#